data_AF-A0A7X7B5T4-F1
#
_entry.id   AF-A0A7X7B5T4-F1
#
_cell.length_a   1.000
_cell.length_b   1.000
_cell.length_c   1.000
_cell.angle_alpha   90.00
_cell.angle_beta   90.00
_cell.angle_gamma   90.00
#
_symmetry.space_group_name_H-M   'P 1'
#
loop_
_entity.id
_entity.type
_entity.pdbx_description
1 polymer ?
#
loop_
_entity_poly.entity_id
_entity_poly.type
_entity_poly.pdbx_seq_one_letter_code
_entity_poly.pdbx_strand_id
1 'polypeptide(L)'
;SEDIDNHSNYQLKLLKNLYDDGILTQGEYIQKRDKIINELVPSDYQSEQEIASNTTETERKTESVTRNNSNHFFSIHGRLNRGRYFLYNYVVNISVVLFVLLFAYLGIIVSEVVIDIARLFMLANIFIQSIKRFHDLGKSGWQVLFLLIPILNFITILNLLLTPGETETNKYGENPIKPKNNLKRETIT
;
A
#
# COMPACT_ATOMS: atom_id res chain seq x y z
N SER A 1 -46.16 11.69 11.20
CA SER A 1 -45.01 11.53 10.28
C SER A 1 -43.92 10.65 10.87
N GLU A 2 -43.81 10.47 12.20
CA GLU A 2 -42.80 9.60 12.83
C GLU A 2 -42.93 8.08 12.56
N ASP A 3 -44.14 7.55 12.34
CA ASP A 3 -44.34 6.09 12.15
C ASP A 3 -43.85 5.56 10.79
N ILE A 4 -43.83 6.40 9.75
CA ILE A 4 -43.45 5.99 8.38
C ILE A 4 -41.93 5.81 8.27
N ASP A 5 -41.17 6.65 8.96
CA ASP A 5 -39.71 6.62 8.94
C ASP A 5 -39.16 5.39 9.69
N ASN A 6 -39.84 4.96 10.76
CA ASN A 6 -39.36 3.84 11.58
C ASN A 6 -39.57 2.47 10.89
N HIS A 7 -40.69 2.30 10.18
CA HIS A 7 -40.96 1.06 9.43
C HIS A 7 -39.98 0.88 8.28
N SER A 8 -39.69 1.93 7.53
CA SER A 8 -38.84 1.84 6.34
C SER A 8 -37.36 1.67 6.69
N ASN A 9 -36.90 2.27 7.79
CA ASN A 9 -35.58 2.01 8.36
C ASN A 9 -35.40 0.55 8.82
N TYR A 10 -36.45 -0.06 9.37
CA TYR A 10 -36.45 -1.48 9.70
C TYR A 10 -36.32 -2.36 8.44
N GLN A 11 -37.06 -2.03 7.36
CA GLN A 11 -36.99 -2.74 6.09
C GLN A 11 -35.57 -2.68 5.47
N LEU A 12 -34.93 -1.51 5.49
CA LEU A 12 -33.56 -1.34 4.98
C LEU A 12 -32.53 -2.14 5.80
N LYS A 13 -32.68 -2.17 7.13
CA LYS A 13 -31.82 -2.95 8.02
C LYS A 13 -31.98 -4.45 7.81
N LEU A 14 -33.22 -4.93 7.67
CA LEU A 14 -33.51 -6.33 7.37
C LEU A 14 -32.94 -6.73 6.00
N LEU A 15 -33.14 -5.88 4.98
CA LEU A 15 -32.64 -6.14 3.63
C LEU A 15 -31.11 -6.24 3.59
N LYS A 16 -30.41 -5.42 4.37
CA LYS A 16 -28.95 -5.49 4.51
C LYS A 16 -28.51 -6.80 5.16
N ASN A 17 -29.15 -7.21 6.25
CA ASN A 17 -28.83 -8.47 6.91
C ASN A 17 -29.02 -9.66 5.96
N LEU A 18 -30.11 -9.68 5.17
CA LEU A 18 -30.36 -10.75 4.19
C LEU A 18 -29.31 -10.79 3.06
N TYR A 19 -28.74 -9.65 2.68
CA TYR A 19 -27.62 -9.60 1.74
C TYR A 19 -26.32 -10.10 2.39
N ASP A 20 -26.02 -9.65 3.60
CA ASP A 20 -24.82 -10.05 4.35
C ASP A 20 -24.82 -11.56 4.66
N ASP A 21 -26.01 -12.16 4.88
CA ASP A 21 -26.23 -13.60 5.05
C ASP A 21 -26.16 -14.40 3.74
N GLY A 22 -25.95 -13.73 2.59
CA GLY A 22 -25.85 -14.34 1.27
C GLY A 22 -27.18 -14.86 0.69
N ILE A 23 -28.31 -14.49 1.30
CA ILE A 23 -29.66 -14.91 0.86
C ILE A 23 -30.10 -14.12 -0.37
N LEU A 24 -29.68 -12.85 -0.48
CA LEU A 24 -29.95 -11.99 -1.64
C LEU A 24 -28.70 -11.84 -2.49
N THR A 25 -28.87 -11.91 -3.81
CA THR A 25 -27.80 -11.50 -4.72
C THR A 25 -27.64 -9.98 -4.71
N GLN A 26 -26.47 -9.48 -5.11
CA GLN A 26 -26.20 -8.03 -5.14
C GLN A 26 -27.20 -7.25 -6.01
N GLY A 27 -27.62 -7.83 -7.14
CA GLY A 27 -28.61 -7.22 -8.03
C GLY A 27 -29.99 -7.11 -7.38
N GLU A 28 -30.43 -8.15 -6.67
CA GLU A 28 -31.72 -8.16 -5.97
C GLU A 28 -31.74 -7.23 -4.76
N TYR A 29 -30.63 -7.14 -4.03
CA TYR A 29 -30.47 -6.21 -2.92
C TYR A 29 -30.62 -4.76 -3.39
N ILE A 30 -29.89 -4.38 -4.45
CA ILE A 30 -29.91 -3.01 -5.01
C ILE A 30 -31.32 -2.66 -5.49
N GLN A 31 -31.95 -3.54 -6.27
CA GLN A 31 -33.29 -3.30 -6.80
C GLN A 31 -34.34 -3.07 -5.69
N LYS A 32 -34.30 -3.91 -4.63
CA LYS A 32 -35.24 -3.79 -3.50
C LYS A 32 -34.95 -2.58 -2.63
N ARG A 33 -33.67 -2.25 -2.42
CA ARG A 33 -33.24 -1.07 -1.66
C ARG A 33 -33.69 0.21 -2.36
N ASP A 34 -33.46 0.31 -3.65
CA ASP A 34 -33.77 1.53 -4.42
C ASP A 34 -35.27 1.75 -4.51
N LYS A 35 -36.06 0.68 -4.59
CA LYS A 35 -37.53 0.77 -4.49
C LYS A 35 -37.98 1.41 -3.17
N ILE A 36 -37.40 0.99 -2.04
CA ILE A 36 -37.72 1.53 -0.70
C ILE A 36 -37.25 2.99 -0.59
N ILE A 37 -36.04 3.30 -1.08
CA ILE A 37 -35.48 4.67 -1.03
C ILE A 37 -36.32 5.63 -1.88
N ASN A 38 -36.75 5.21 -3.08
CA ASN A 38 -37.57 6.02 -3.97
C ASN A 38 -39.01 6.22 -3.44
N GLU A 39 -39.47 5.33 -2.57
CA GLU A 39 -40.75 5.47 -1.86
C GLU A 39 -40.64 6.44 -0.67
N LEU A 40 -39.46 6.54 -0.05
CA LEU A 40 -39.18 7.44 1.08
C LEU A 40 -38.80 8.87 0.65
N VAL A 41 -38.14 9.02 -0.51
CA VAL A 41 -37.56 10.29 -0.95
C VAL A 41 -38.22 10.74 -2.25
N PRO A 42 -39.11 11.76 -2.22
CA PRO A 42 -39.76 12.31 -3.41
C PRO A 42 -38.76 12.78 -4.46
N SER A 43 -39.15 12.73 -5.74
CA SER A 43 -38.32 13.02 -6.91
C SER A 43 -37.54 14.34 -6.86
N ASP A 44 -38.02 15.34 -6.11
CA ASP A 44 -37.42 16.67 -6.02
C ASP A 44 -36.10 16.69 -5.23
N TYR A 45 -35.85 15.67 -4.39
CA TYR A 45 -34.64 15.54 -3.56
C TYR A 45 -33.58 14.58 -4.16
N GLN A 46 -33.89 13.92 -5.28
CA GLN A 46 -33.03 12.92 -5.91
C GLN A 46 -31.81 13.57 -6.61
N SER A 47 -31.97 14.77 -7.16
CA SER A 47 -30.89 15.51 -7.83
C SER A 47 -29.77 15.94 -6.87
N GLU A 48 -30.12 16.37 -5.66
CA GLU A 48 -29.16 16.75 -4.62
C GLU A 48 -28.40 15.53 -4.07
N GLN A 49 -29.08 14.38 -3.92
CA GLN A 49 -28.44 13.13 -3.49
C GLN A 49 -27.56 12.51 -4.58
N GLU A 50 -27.94 12.63 -5.85
CA GLU A 50 -27.12 12.20 -6.98
C GLU A 50 -25.83 13.03 -7.07
N ILE A 51 -25.91 14.35 -6.86
CA ILE A 51 -24.73 15.22 -6.80
C ILE A 51 -23.86 14.88 -5.58
N ALA A 52 -24.45 14.67 -4.40
CA ALA A 52 -23.69 14.32 -3.19
C ALA A 52 -23.04 12.93 -3.29
N SER A 53 -23.73 11.94 -3.86
CA SER A 53 -23.20 10.59 -4.06
C SER A 53 -22.10 10.57 -5.13
N ASN A 54 -22.27 11.32 -6.24
CA ASN A 54 -21.24 11.48 -7.27
C ASN A 54 -20.01 12.23 -6.76
N THR A 55 -20.18 13.24 -5.90
CA THR A 55 -19.06 13.95 -5.26
C THR A 55 -18.30 13.02 -4.31
N THR A 56 -19.01 12.27 -3.48
CA THR A 56 -18.42 11.30 -2.54
C THR A 56 -17.75 10.13 -3.27
N GLU A 57 -18.32 9.67 -4.39
CA GLU A 57 -17.73 8.60 -5.20
C GLU A 57 -16.52 9.09 -6.00
N THR A 58 -16.54 10.33 -6.48
CA THR A 58 -15.38 10.98 -7.11
C THR A 58 -14.24 11.12 -6.10
N GLU A 59 -14.53 11.59 -4.89
CA GLU A 59 -13.56 11.68 -3.80
C GLU A 59 -13.01 10.31 -3.39
N ARG A 60 -13.88 9.29 -3.26
CA ARG A 60 -13.44 7.90 -3.00
C ARG A 60 -12.64 7.30 -4.15
N LYS A 61 -12.94 7.65 -5.41
CA LYS A 61 -12.15 7.21 -6.57
C LYS A 61 -10.79 7.90 -6.58
N THR A 62 -10.72 9.19 -6.31
CA THR A 62 -9.43 9.91 -6.18
C THR A 62 -8.60 9.41 -4.99
N GLU A 63 -9.23 9.09 -3.86
CA GLU A 63 -8.55 8.45 -2.72
C GLU A 63 -8.13 7.01 -3.03
N SER A 64 -8.96 6.21 -3.69
CA SER A 64 -8.62 4.82 -4.01
C SER A 64 -7.52 4.70 -5.07
N VAL A 65 -7.45 5.64 -6.01
CA VAL A 65 -6.35 5.77 -6.98
C VAL A 65 -5.03 6.18 -6.30
N THR A 66 -5.07 7.01 -5.24
CA THR A 66 -3.87 7.35 -4.44
C THR A 66 -3.51 6.32 -3.37
N ARG A 67 -4.40 5.40 -3.01
CA ARG A 67 -4.17 4.33 -2.02
C ARG A 67 -3.31 3.16 -2.50
N ASN A 68 -2.74 3.20 -3.71
CA ASN A 68 -1.82 2.17 -4.17
C ASN A 68 -0.40 2.37 -3.60
N ASN A 69 -0.31 2.58 -2.28
CA ASN A 69 0.94 2.66 -1.53
C ASN A 69 1.37 1.24 -1.14
N SER A 70 1.45 0.37 -2.15
CA SER A 70 1.68 -1.05 -1.95
C SER A 70 3.17 -1.29 -1.68
N ASN A 71 3.53 -1.16 -0.39
CA ASN A 71 4.86 -1.43 0.15
C ASN A 71 5.20 -2.94 0.10
N HIS A 72 4.90 -3.62 -1.01
CA HIS A 72 5.27 -5.00 -1.22
C HIS A 72 6.80 -5.14 -1.26
N PHE A 73 7.30 -6.22 -0.65
CA PHE A 73 8.72 -6.43 -0.46
C PHE A 73 9.53 -6.34 -1.76
N PHE A 74 9.02 -6.94 -2.85
CA PHE A 74 9.63 -6.95 -4.19
C PHE A 74 9.08 -5.90 -5.17
N SER A 75 8.19 -5.01 -4.74
CA SER A 75 7.79 -3.87 -5.58
C SER A 75 8.96 -2.88 -5.67
N ILE A 76 9.09 -2.15 -6.78
CA ILE A 76 10.02 -1.01 -6.90
C ILE A 76 9.37 0.32 -6.47
N HIS A 77 8.05 0.31 -6.27
CA HIS A 77 7.28 1.49 -5.89
C HIS A 77 7.26 1.69 -4.38
N GLY A 78 7.02 2.93 -3.97
CA GLY A 78 6.95 3.34 -2.58
C GLY A 78 8.29 3.79 -2.01
N ARG A 79 8.28 3.99 -0.70
CA ARG A 79 9.37 4.62 0.08
C ARG A 79 9.79 3.72 1.23
N LEU A 80 11.10 3.63 1.44
CA LEU A 80 11.66 2.81 2.53
C LEU A 80 12.54 3.68 3.44
N ASN A 81 12.11 3.80 4.69
CA ASN A 81 12.91 4.48 5.73
C ASN A 81 14.24 3.74 5.97
N ARG A 82 15.29 4.49 6.35
CA ARG A 82 16.61 3.95 6.70
C ARG A 82 16.57 2.67 7.56
N GLY A 83 15.80 2.65 8.65
CA GLY A 83 15.75 1.53 9.59
C GLY A 83 15.19 0.26 8.96
N ARG A 84 14.11 0.39 8.17
CA ARG A 84 13.55 -0.76 7.43
C ARG A 84 14.47 -1.21 6.30
N TYR A 85 15.13 -0.25 5.62
CA TYR A 85 16.14 -0.53 4.61
C TYR A 85 17.27 -1.40 5.17
N PHE A 86 17.81 -1.06 6.34
CA PHE A 86 18.82 -1.89 7.00
C PHE A 86 18.29 -3.25 7.38
N LEU A 87 17.14 -3.29 8.05
CA LEU A 87 16.56 -4.54 8.53
C LEU A 87 16.33 -5.53 7.37
N TYR A 88 15.74 -5.07 6.27
CA TYR A 88 15.46 -5.93 5.12
C TYR A 88 16.74 -6.44 4.46
N ASN A 89 17.73 -5.56 4.25
CA ASN A 89 19.01 -5.99 3.69
C ASN A 89 19.72 -6.98 4.61
N TYR A 90 19.87 -6.66 5.90
CA TYR A 90 20.60 -7.52 6.82
C TYR A 90 19.92 -8.87 7.04
N VAL A 91 18.60 -8.89 7.23
CA VAL A 91 17.86 -10.14 7.45
C VAL A 91 17.96 -11.05 6.23
N VAL A 92 17.78 -10.52 5.02
CA VAL A 92 17.87 -11.34 3.79
C VAL A 92 19.30 -11.84 3.57
N ASN A 93 20.31 -10.96 3.64
CA ASN A 93 21.69 -11.35 3.38
C ASN A 93 22.21 -12.35 4.43
N ILE A 94 21.92 -12.14 5.72
CA ILE A 94 22.27 -13.11 6.78
C ILE A 94 21.55 -14.43 6.55
N SER A 95 20.25 -14.42 6.23
CA SER A 95 19.49 -15.66 6.01
C SER A 95 20.08 -16.50 4.87
N VAL A 96 20.50 -15.86 3.76
CA VAL A 96 21.15 -16.55 2.64
C VAL A 96 22.51 -17.12 3.05
N VAL A 97 23.33 -16.34 3.78
CA VAL A 97 24.63 -16.82 4.26
C VAL A 97 24.47 -18.00 5.21
N LEU A 98 23.55 -17.92 6.18
CA LEU A 98 23.26 -19.01 7.11
C LEU A 98 22.77 -20.26 6.39
N PHE A 99 21.94 -20.09 5.36
CA PHE A 99 21.47 -21.20 4.53
C PHE A 99 22.65 -21.89 3.81
N VAL A 100 23.55 -21.14 3.19
CA VAL A 100 24.75 -21.71 2.54
C VAL A 100 25.66 -22.43 3.56
N LEU A 101 25.88 -21.82 4.73
CA LEU A 101 26.68 -22.42 5.80
C LEU A 101 26.05 -23.70 6.36
N LEU A 102 24.73 -23.77 6.46
CA LEU A 102 24.02 -24.98 6.88
C LEU A 102 24.25 -26.14 5.92
N PHE A 103 24.18 -25.90 4.61
CA PHE A 103 24.44 -26.94 3.60
C PHE A 103 25.90 -27.41 3.66
N ALA A 104 26.84 -26.48 3.82
CA ALA A 104 28.25 -26.81 4.01
C ALA A 104 28.47 -27.66 5.29
N TYR A 105 27.81 -27.31 6.40
CA TYR A 105 27.88 -28.07 7.65
C TYR A 105 27.31 -29.49 7.51
N LEU A 106 26.24 -29.66 6.76
CA LEU A 106 25.64 -30.97 6.46
C LEU A 106 26.44 -31.79 5.42
N GLY A 107 27.54 -31.26 4.89
CA GLY A 107 28.36 -31.92 3.87
C GLY A 107 27.66 -32.03 2.51
N ILE A 108 26.60 -31.23 2.28
CA ILE A 108 25.86 -31.22 1.02
C ILE A 108 26.62 -30.36 0.02
N ILE A 109 27.07 -30.99 -1.08
CA ILE A 109 27.70 -30.27 -2.18
C ILE A 109 26.62 -29.50 -2.93
N VAL A 110 26.71 -28.17 -2.89
CA VAL A 110 25.86 -27.25 -3.64
C VAL A 110 26.54 -26.92 -4.96
N SER A 111 25.81 -26.95 -6.07
CA SER A 111 26.38 -26.58 -7.36
C SER A 111 26.67 -25.09 -7.44
N GLU A 112 27.71 -24.71 -8.21
CA GLU A 112 28.04 -23.30 -8.46
C GLU A 112 26.85 -22.51 -9.02
N VAL A 113 26.02 -23.14 -9.86
CA VAL A 113 24.79 -22.54 -10.40
C VAL A 113 23.83 -22.10 -9.29
N VAL A 114 23.66 -22.91 -8.24
CA VAL A 114 22.78 -22.55 -7.11
C VAL A 114 23.38 -21.40 -6.31
N ILE A 115 24.70 -21.39 -6.14
CA ILE A 115 25.41 -20.29 -5.47
C ILE A 115 25.24 -18.98 -6.27
N ASP A 116 25.37 -19.04 -7.60
CA ASP A 116 25.19 -17.87 -8.47
C ASP A 116 23.76 -17.34 -8.45
N ILE A 117 22.75 -18.21 -8.40
CA ILE A 117 21.35 -17.81 -8.21
C ILE A 117 21.18 -17.09 -6.86
N ALA A 118 21.79 -17.60 -5.79
CA ALA A 118 21.75 -16.95 -4.48
C ALA A 118 22.42 -15.56 -4.49
N ARG A 119 23.57 -15.42 -5.15
CA ARG A 119 24.26 -14.14 -5.35
C ARG A 119 23.39 -13.15 -6.13
N LEU A 120 22.75 -13.60 -7.21
CA LEU A 120 21.86 -12.77 -8.02
C LEU A 120 20.63 -12.31 -7.22
N PHE A 121 20.06 -13.20 -6.40
CA PHE A 121 18.96 -12.88 -5.50
C PHE A 121 19.34 -11.83 -4.45
N MET A 122 20.54 -11.94 -3.84
CA MET A 122 21.06 -10.93 -2.92
C MET A 122 21.24 -9.57 -3.61
N LEU A 123 21.82 -9.58 -4.82
CA LEU A 123 22.01 -8.36 -5.61
C LEU A 123 20.67 -7.69 -5.95
N ALA A 124 19.70 -8.47 -6.42
CA ALA A 124 18.36 -7.96 -6.74
C ALA A 124 17.68 -7.35 -5.50
N ASN A 125 17.82 -7.98 -4.33
CA ASN A 125 17.32 -7.42 -3.08
C ASN A 125 17.96 -6.06 -2.76
N ILE A 126 19.29 -5.97 -2.80
CA ILE A 126 20.01 -4.71 -2.55
C ILE A 126 19.51 -3.62 -3.48
N PHE A 127 19.33 -3.93 -4.77
CA PHE A 127 18.84 -2.98 -5.77
C PHE A 127 17.42 -2.50 -5.47
N ILE A 128 16.48 -3.43 -5.26
CA ILE A 128 15.07 -3.09 -5.01
C ILE A 128 14.94 -2.23 -3.75
N GLN A 129 15.59 -2.62 -2.65
CA GLN A 129 15.50 -1.84 -1.42
C GLN A 129 16.21 -0.49 -1.52
N SER A 130 17.33 -0.41 -2.27
CA SER A 130 18.04 0.85 -2.52
C SER A 130 17.22 1.82 -3.36
N ILE A 131 16.49 1.33 -4.38
CA ILE A 131 15.57 2.15 -5.19
C ILE A 131 14.52 2.82 -4.29
N LYS A 132 13.86 2.05 -3.42
CA LYS A 132 12.88 2.60 -2.47
C LYS A 132 13.49 3.59 -1.48
N ARG A 133 14.76 3.38 -1.12
CA ARG A 133 15.48 4.29 -0.24
C ARG A 133 15.83 5.59 -0.96
N PHE A 134 16.22 5.54 -2.24
CA PHE A 134 16.40 6.74 -3.06
C PHE A 134 15.09 7.50 -3.23
N HIS A 135 13.98 6.80 -3.43
CA HIS A 135 12.65 7.41 -3.45
C HIS A 135 12.31 8.12 -2.13
N ASP A 136 12.72 7.54 -1.00
CA ASP A 136 12.56 8.18 0.32
C ASP A 136 13.44 9.43 0.48
N LEU A 137 14.55 9.54 -0.26
CA LEU A 137 15.41 10.74 -0.35
C LEU A 137 14.93 11.75 -1.40
N GLY A 138 13.78 11.54 -2.05
CA GLY A 138 13.28 12.39 -3.14
C GLY A 138 14.01 12.22 -4.48
N LYS A 139 14.92 11.24 -4.58
CA LYS A 139 15.77 11.03 -5.75
C LYS A 139 15.24 9.91 -6.65
N SER A 140 15.68 9.88 -7.91
CA SER A 140 15.29 8.84 -8.88
C SER A 140 15.92 7.48 -8.56
N GLY A 141 15.16 6.40 -8.71
CA GLY A 141 15.65 5.02 -8.58
C GLY A 141 16.87 4.67 -9.46
N TRP A 142 17.06 5.37 -10.58
CA TRP A 142 18.24 5.24 -11.45
C TRP A 142 19.57 5.45 -10.75
N GLN A 143 19.60 6.19 -9.63
CA GLN A 143 20.81 6.39 -8.85
C GLN A 143 21.35 5.11 -8.20
N VAL A 144 20.54 4.03 -8.17
CA VAL A 144 21.01 2.70 -7.76
C VAL A 144 22.17 2.20 -8.60
N LEU A 145 22.29 2.62 -9.87
CA LEU A 145 23.40 2.24 -10.74
C LEU A 145 24.76 2.70 -10.22
N PHE A 146 24.80 3.74 -9.38
CA PHE A 146 26.03 4.19 -8.73
C PHE A 146 26.61 3.13 -7.77
N LEU A 147 25.80 2.18 -7.29
CA LEU A 147 26.27 1.04 -6.50
C LEU A 147 27.14 0.06 -7.33
N LEU A 148 27.10 0.12 -8.66
CA LEU A 148 27.92 -0.75 -9.52
C LEU A 148 29.36 -0.24 -9.70
N ILE A 149 29.60 1.05 -9.45
CA ILE A 149 30.90 1.68 -9.66
C ILE A 149 31.61 1.78 -8.30
N PRO A 150 32.78 1.14 -8.07
CA PRO A 150 33.36 0.99 -6.72
C PRO A 150 33.47 2.28 -5.89
N ILE A 151 33.98 3.36 -6.50
CA ILE A 151 34.15 4.66 -5.83
C ILE A 151 32.80 5.31 -5.54
N LEU A 152 31.90 5.32 -6.52
CA LEU A 152 30.56 5.90 -6.34
C LEU A 152 29.69 5.05 -5.41
N ASN A 153 29.92 3.74 -5.35
CA ASN A 153 29.23 2.81 -4.48
C ASN A 153 29.46 3.21 -3.03
N PHE A 154 30.72 3.41 -2.63
CA PHE A 154 31.05 3.84 -1.27
C PHE A 154 30.33 5.13 -0.87
N ILE A 155 30.40 6.16 -1.73
CA ILE A 155 29.73 7.46 -1.49
C ILE A 155 28.20 7.29 -1.44
N THR A 156 27.66 6.46 -2.32
CA THR A 156 26.22 6.21 -2.42
C THR A 156 25.70 5.50 -1.18
N ILE A 157 26.40 4.47 -0.72
CA ILE A 157 26.08 3.78 0.53
C ILE A 157 26.07 4.81 1.66
N LEU A 158 27.14 5.59 1.85
CA LEU A 158 27.18 6.63 2.90
C LEU A 158 25.97 7.57 2.84
N ASN A 159 25.58 8.03 1.65
CA ASN A 159 24.38 8.84 1.48
C ASN A 159 23.08 8.09 1.87
N LEU A 160 22.93 6.81 1.54
CA LEU A 160 21.77 6.01 1.93
C LEU A 160 21.70 5.77 3.45
N LEU A 161 22.87 5.64 4.09
CA LEU A 161 23.03 5.38 5.53
C LEU A 161 22.75 6.62 6.38
N LEU A 162 23.30 7.78 5.99
CA LEU A 162 23.38 8.96 6.84
C LEU A 162 22.27 9.98 6.58
N THR A 163 21.80 10.10 5.34
CA THR A 163 20.86 11.17 4.95
C THR A 163 19.44 10.84 5.44
N PRO A 164 18.75 11.73 6.17
CA PRO A 164 17.34 11.51 6.52
C PRO A 164 16.44 11.47 5.26
N GLY A 165 15.36 10.69 5.31
CA GLY A 165 14.33 10.72 4.26
C GLY A 165 13.49 12.00 4.34
N GLU A 166 12.76 12.31 3.26
CA GLU A 166 11.87 13.47 3.22
C GLU A 166 10.72 13.33 4.22
N THR A 167 10.44 14.38 5.00
CA THR A 167 9.37 14.34 6.00
C THR A 167 7.98 14.45 5.37
N GLU A 168 7.89 15.16 4.25
CA GLU A 168 6.63 15.37 3.54
C GLU A 168 6.35 14.29 2.51
N THR A 169 5.11 14.26 2.04
CA THR A 169 4.70 13.43 0.91
C THR A 169 5.45 13.87 -0.34
N ASN A 170 5.98 12.92 -1.10
CA ASN A 170 6.68 13.19 -2.34
C ASN A 170 6.07 12.41 -3.51
N LYS A 171 6.62 12.57 -4.72
CA LYS A 171 6.14 11.90 -5.94
C LYS A 171 6.19 10.36 -5.88
N TYR A 172 6.86 9.78 -4.88
CA TYR A 172 6.97 8.34 -4.66
C TYR A 172 6.04 7.83 -3.56
N GLY A 173 5.25 8.70 -2.93
CA GLY A 173 4.21 8.35 -1.98
C GLY A 173 4.32 9.07 -0.63
N GLU A 174 3.38 8.73 0.25
CA GLU A 174 3.32 9.22 1.63
C GLU A 174 4.57 8.81 2.42
N ASN A 175 4.92 9.63 3.42
CA ASN A 175 6.05 9.32 4.31
C ASN A 175 5.82 7.97 5.03
N PRO A 176 6.77 7.01 4.93
CA PRO A 176 6.64 5.68 5.53
C PRO A 176 6.59 5.68 7.08
N ILE A 177 6.84 6.83 7.72
CA ILE A 177 6.82 7.03 9.17
C ILE A 177 5.53 7.75 9.63
N LYS A 178 4.87 8.55 8.79
CA LYS A 178 3.69 9.33 9.22
C LYS A 178 2.49 8.38 9.46
N PRO A 179 1.86 8.39 10.65
CA PRO A 179 0.67 7.58 10.91
C PRO A 179 -0.52 8.11 10.08
N LYS A 180 -1.24 7.22 9.40
CA LYS A 180 -2.43 7.56 8.58
C LYS A 180 -3.51 8.35 9.33
N ASN A 181 -3.55 8.28 10.66
CA ASN A 181 -4.59 8.89 11.49
C ASN A 181 -4.45 10.40 11.70
N ASN A 182 -3.34 11.02 11.28
CA ASN A 182 -3.09 12.45 11.52
C ASN A 182 -3.54 13.36 10.37
N LEU A 183 -3.83 12.81 9.19
CA LEU A 183 -4.29 13.59 8.02
C LEU A 183 -5.69 14.21 8.22
N LYS A 184 -6.50 13.66 9.13
CA LYS A 184 -7.85 14.20 9.43
C LYS A 184 -7.85 15.37 10.42
N ARG A 185 -6.75 15.65 11.13
CA ARG A 185 -6.73 16.70 12.16
C ARG A 185 -6.25 18.05 11.65
N GLU A 186 -5.50 18.10 10.57
CA GLU A 186 -4.93 19.37 10.03
C GLU A 186 -5.87 20.08 9.04
N THR A 187 -6.96 19.44 8.60
CA THR A 187 -7.96 20.07 7.72
C THR A 187 -9.11 20.74 8.48
N ILE A 188 -9.07 20.79 9.81
CA ILE A 188 -10.17 21.30 10.66
C ILE A 188 -9.73 22.50 11.54
N THR A 189 -8.56 23.09 11.32
CA THR A 189 -8.11 24.32 12.00
C THR A 189 -7.90 25.44 11.01
#